data_AF-A0A5J5BJP8-F1
#
_entry.id   AF-A0A5J5BJP8-F1
#
_cell.length_a   1.000
_cell.length_b   1.000
_cell.length_c   1.000
_cell.angle_alpha   90.00
_cell.angle_beta   90.00
_cell.angle_gamma   90.00
#
_symmetry.space_group_name_H-M   'P 1'
#
loop_
_entity.id
_entity.type
_entity.pdbx_description
1 polymer ?
#
loop_
_entity_poly.entity_id
_entity_poly.type
_entity_poly.pdbx_seq_one_letter_code
_entity_poly.pdbx_strand_id
1 'polypeptide(L)'
;MSAIVCGKRSFFEDIPTSPTSASPPVSKKFRCSSSTSPVRFSPYSHLPSPIDKLRVMFPDMDNQLLEKALEECGNDLDSAIKSLHELCLRYAEGNPISAEESNANMEKGTEISDGDLAPSDNPSVQIPVDGAEWVELFVGEMMSATSIDDARSRATRVLESLEKSISARSGAEAAQSFHKENMMLKEQIELLLRENTILKRAVSIQHERQKEYDDRNHEVQHLKQLVSQYQEQLRTLEVNNYALTMHLQQAQQSNSIPGRFHPDVF
;
A
#
# COMPACT_ATOMS: atom_id res chain seq x y z
N MET A 1 36.71 6.96 -30.09
CA MET A 1 36.33 5.54 -30.20
C MET A 1 34.82 5.48 -30.09
N SER A 2 34.14 5.30 -31.22
CA SER A 2 32.68 5.27 -31.31
C SER A 2 32.25 3.86 -31.70
N ALA A 3 31.31 3.28 -30.96
CA ALA A 3 30.65 2.04 -31.35
C ALA A 3 29.17 2.33 -31.57
N ILE A 4 28.78 2.34 -32.84
CA ILE A 4 27.41 2.19 -33.32
C ILE A 4 27.33 0.75 -33.80
N VAL A 5 26.42 -0.05 -33.26
CA VAL A 5 26.10 -1.37 -33.80
C VAL A 5 24.62 -1.41 -34.18
N CYS A 6 24.43 -1.87 -35.41
CA CYS A 6 23.23 -1.88 -36.21
C CYS A 6 22.45 -3.20 -36.03
N GLY A 7 21.12 -3.12 -36.11
CA GLY A 7 20.32 -3.96 -37.01
C GLY A 7 19.85 -5.35 -36.56
N LYS A 8 18.53 -5.56 -36.63
CA LYS A 8 17.92 -6.75 -37.25
C LYS A 8 16.50 -6.42 -37.77
N ARG A 9 16.28 -6.66 -39.07
CA ARG A 9 15.00 -6.69 -39.79
C ARG A 9 14.56 -8.14 -40.03
N SER A 10 13.26 -8.36 -40.19
CA SER A 10 12.63 -9.39 -41.04
C SER A 10 11.14 -9.01 -41.16
N PHE A 11 10.62 -8.45 -42.27
CA PHE A 11 10.41 -8.94 -43.65
C PHE A 11 9.26 -9.95 -43.81
N PHE A 12 8.18 -9.51 -44.48
CA PHE A 12 7.39 -10.35 -45.38
C PHE A 12 6.98 -9.50 -46.61
N GLU A 13 7.54 -9.90 -47.77
CA GLU A 13 7.16 -9.68 -49.18
C GLU A 13 5.64 -9.82 -49.44
N ASP A 14 4.99 -9.45 -50.55
CA ASP A 14 5.22 -8.70 -51.81
C ASP A 14 3.87 -8.83 -52.55
N ILE A 15 3.33 -7.80 -53.24
CA ILE A 15 2.75 -7.86 -54.62
C ILE A 15 2.61 -6.40 -55.16
N PRO A 16 3.09 -6.08 -56.38
CA PRO A 16 2.92 -4.78 -57.03
C PRO A 16 1.85 -4.78 -58.15
N THR A 17 1.13 -3.68 -58.35
CA THR A 17 0.67 -3.20 -59.69
C THR A 17 0.28 -1.72 -59.64
N SER A 18 0.60 -1.02 -60.72
CA SER A 18 0.78 0.45 -60.86
C SER A 18 -0.52 1.26 -61.14
N PRO A 19 -0.47 2.49 -61.70
CA PRO A 19 -0.96 3.71 -61.07
C PRO A 19 -2.26 4.26 -61.72
N THR A 20 -2.86 5.29 -61.13
CA THR A 20 -3.60 6.42 -61.75
C THR A 20 -4.81 6.84 -60.90
N SER A 21 -4.97 8.15 -60.74
CA SER A 21 -6.22 8.88 -60.41
C SER A 21 -6.43 9.36 -58.97
N ALA A 22 -6.07 10.64 -58.78
CA ALA A 22 -6.91 11.73 -58.25
C ALA A 22 -7.42 11.74 -56.78
N SER A 23 -6.76 12.60 -55.97
CA SER A 23 -7.35 13.65 -55.09
C SER A 23 -8.14 13.24 -53.82
N PRO A 24 -8.41 14.14 -52.84
CA PRO A 24 -7.77 14.19 -51.50
C PRO A 24 -8.73 13.86 -50.31
N PRO A 25 -8.24 13.73 -49.06
CA PRO A 25 -9.08 13.35 -47.93
C PRO A 25 -9.78 14.55 -47.27
N VAL A 26 -11.08 14.40 -47.03
CA VAL A 26 -11.95 15.39 -46.39
C VAL A 26 -12.33 14.94 -44.97
N SER A 27 -12.01 15.82 -44.01
CA SER A 27 -12.72 16.13 -42.76
C SER A 27 -12.83 15.12 -41.60
N LYS A 28 -12.39 15.62 -40.44
CA LYS A 28 -12.61 15.17 -39.07
C LYS A 28 -14.11 15.07 -38.71
N LYS A 29 -14.51 14.03 -37.97
CA LYS A 29 -15.49 14.16 -36.86
C LYS A 29 -15.44 12.93 -35.94
N PHE A 30 -14.85 13.11 -34.76
CA PHE A 30 -15.07 12.24 -33.61
C PHE A 30 -16.54 12.32 -33.18
N ARG A 31 -17.21 11.17 -33.04
CA ARG A 31 -18.32 11.01 -32.10
C ARG A 31 -18.43 9.55 -31.68
N CYS A 32 -18.40 9.33 -30.37
CA CYS A 32 -18.60 8.07 -29.67
C CYS A 32 -19.92 7.39 -30.06
N SER A 33 -19.91 6.07 -30.18
CA SER A 33 -21.09 5.22 -29.97
C SER A 33 -20.68 3.79 -29.57
N SER A 34 -20.97 3.53 -28.29
CA SER A 34 -21.41 2.29 -27.66
C SER A 34 -21.30 0.97 -28.43
N SER A 35 -20.40 0.10 -27.99
CA SER A 35 -20.53 -1.35 -28.20
C SER A 35 -21.25 -1.95 -26.99
N THR A 36 -22.53 -2.28 -27.17
CA THR A 36 -23.30 -3.10 -26.24
C THR A 36 -22.87 -4.55 -26.41
N SER A 37 -22.05 -5.05 -25.48
CA SER A 37 -21.78 -6.49 -25.35
C SER A 37 -22.58 -7.03 -24.16
N PRO A 38 -23.24 -8.21 -24.27
CA PRO A 38 -24.11 -8.73 -23.23
C PRO A 38 -23.26 -9.21 -22.05
N VAL A 39 -23.46 -8.57 -20.90
CA VAL A 39 -22.90 -9.00 -19.62
C VAL A 39 -23.50 -10.36 -19.28
N ARG A 40 -22.66 -11.40 -19.26
CA ARG A 40 -23.00 -12.66 -18.59
C ARG A 40 -23.13 -12.35 -17.11
N PHE A 41 -24.36 -12.37 -16.60
CA PHE A 41 -24.61 -12.44 -15.17
C PHE A 41 -24.05 -13.76 -14.66
N SER A 42 -22.87 -13.71 -14.02
CA SER A 42 -22.52 -14.73 -13.04
C SER A 42 -23.45 -14.56 -11.84
N PRO A 43 -24.19 -15.60 -11.42
CA PRO A 43 -24.92 -15.55 -10.17
C PRO A 43 -23.91 -15.66 -9.02
N TYR A 44 -24.14 -14.91 -7.94
CA TYR A 44 -23.37 -14.91 -6.68
C TYR A 44 -22.07 -14.09 -6.67
N SER A 45 -22.19 -12.77 -6.82
CA SER A 45 -21.31 -11.84 -6.12
C SER A 45 -22.05 -11.32 -4.89
N HIS A 46 -22.03 -12.08 -3.81
CA HIS A 46 -22.32 -11.52 -2.49
C HIS A 46 -21.15 -10.60 -2.14
N LEU A 47 -21.19 -9.34 -2.58
CA LEU A 47 -20.46 -8.32 -1.84
C LEU A 47 -21.07 -8.35 -0.44
N PRO A 48 -20.29 -8.64 0.62
CA PRO A 48 -20.82 -8.57 1.97
C PRO A 48 -21.32 -7.14 2.15
N SER A 49 -22.59 -7.02 2.50
CA SER A 49 -23.14 -5.71 2.82
C SER A 49 -22.33 -5.12 3.98
N PRO A 50 -22.24 -3.79 4.12
CA PRO A 50 -21.48 -3.18 5.22
C PRO A 50 -21.90 -3.72 6.60
N ILE A 51 -23.18 -4.09 6.73
CA ILE A 51 -23.74 -4.72 7.92
C ILE A 51 -23.24 -6.16 8.14
N ASP A 52 -23.04 -6.95 7.08
CA ASP A 52 -22.48 -8.30 7.19
C ASP A 52 -21.02 -8.25 7.68
N LYS A 53 -20.26 -7.24 7.26
CA LYS A 53 -18.87 -7.05 7.73
C LYS A 53 -18.84 -6.62 9.20
N LEU A 54 -19.77 -5.77 9.64
CA LEU A 54 -19.92 -5.40 11.05
C LEU A 54 -20.33 -6.59 11.91
N ARG A 55 -21.22 -7.47 11.43
CA ARG A 55 -21.64 -8.69 12.14
C ARG A 55 -20.47 -9.66 12.39
N VAL A 56 -19.54 -9.75 11.44
CA VAL A 56 -18.32 -10.58 11.61
C VAL A 56 -17.38 -9.97 12.64
N MET A 57 -17.28 -8.64 12.72
CA MET A 57 -16.41 -7.94 13.67
C MET A 57 -16.98 -7.85 15.08
N PHE A 58 -18.31 -7.86 15.21
CA PHE A 58 -19.03 -7.78 16.49
C PHE A 58 -20.09 -8.88 16.60
N PRO A 59 -19.71 -10.15 16.81
CA PRO A 59 -20.64 -11.28 16.83
C PRO A 59 -21.65 -11.22 17.99
N ASP A 60 -21.25 -10.58 19.09
CA ASP A 60 -22.03 -10.50 20.33
C ASP A 60 -23.00 -9.30 20.36
N MET A 61 -23.00 -8.45 19.33
CA MET A 61 -23.82 -7.24 19.25
C MET A 61 -25.10 -7.45 18.45
N ASP A 62 -26.20 -6.83 18.89
CA ASP A 62 -27.49 -6.93 18.21
C ASP A 62 -27.49 -6.25 16.84
N ASN A 63 -28.15 -6.88 15.87
CA ASN A 63 -28.21 -6.42 14.49
C ASN A 63 -28.85 -5.04 14.35
N GLN A 64 -29.83 -4.70 15.22
CA GLN A 64 -30.46 -3.38 15.22
C GLN A 64 -29.51 -2.27 15.66
N LEU A 65 -28.57 -2.57 16.57
CA LEU A 65 -27.54 -1.63 17.00
C LEU A 65 -26.47 -1.43 15.92
N LEU A 66 -26.11 -2.49 15.21
CA LEU A 66 -25.19 -2.41 14.07
C LEU A 66 -25.77 -1.55 12.94
N GLU A 67 -27.06 -1.72 12.64
CA GLU A 67 -27.75 -0.97 11.57
C GLU A 67 -27.93 0.50 11.95
N LYS A 68 -28.31 0.77 13.20
CA LYS A 68 -28.42 2.13 13.73
C LYS A 68 -27.08 2.87 13.75
N ALA A 69 -26.00 2.20 14.18
CA ALA A 69 -24.67 2.80 14.18
C ALA A 69 -24.18 3.11 12.75
N LEU A 70 -24.51 2.25 11.78
CA LEU A 70 -24.19 2.47 10.38
C LEU A 70 -24.99 3.63 9.79
N GLU A 71 -26.26 3.78 10.15
CA GLU A 71 -27.13 4.88 9.72
C GLU A 71 -26.68 6.22 10.34
N GLU A 72 -26.36 6.25 11.64
CA GLU A 72 -25.81 7.43 12.32
C GLU A 72 -24.44 7.87 11.78
N CYS A 73 -23.65 6.91 11.28
CA CYS A 73 -22.37 7.17 10.63
C CYS A 73 -22.48 7.42 9.11
N GLY A 74 -23.69 7.61 8.57
CA GLY A 74 -23.87 7.95 7.15
C GLY A 74 -23.43 6.86 6.18
N ASN A 75 -23.61 5.59 6.55
CA ASN A 75 -23.13 4.40 5.82
C ASN A 75 -21.59 4.30 5.67
N ASP A 76 -20.83 5.09 6.44
CA ASP A 76 -19.38 4.92 6.52
C ASP A 76 -19.01 3.80 7.49
N LEU A 77 -18.45 2.72 6.94
CA LEU A 77 -18.10 1.52 7.70
C LEU A 77 -17.02 1.80 8.75
N ASP A 78 -16.02 2.62 8.43
CA ASP A 78 -14.91 2.88 9.36
C ASP A 78 -15.33 3.73 10.55
N SER A 79 -16.23 4.69 10.33
CA SER A 79 -16.86 5.47 11.41
C SER A 79 -17.79 4.62 12.27
N ALA A 80 -18.58 3.73 11.65
CA ALA A 80 -19.46 2.79 12.38
C ALA A 80 -18.66 1.82 13.27
N ILE A 81 -17.54 1.29 12.77
CA ILE A 81 -16.64 0.42 13.56
C ILE A 81 -16.08 1.16 14.78
N LYS A 82 -15.66 2.42 14.62
CA LYS A 82 -15.15 3.23 15.74
C LYS A 82 -16.21 3.49 16.80
N SER A 83 -17.42 3.89 16.38
CA SER A 83 -18.55 4.14 17.27
C SER A 83 -18.94 2.87 18.05
N LEU A 84 -18.98 1.71 17.39
CA LEU A 84 -19.29 0.43 18.02
C LEU A 84 -18.21 -0.01 19.00
N HIS A 85 -16.93 0.18 18.68
CA HIS A 85 -15.85 -0.06 19.65
C HIS A 85 -15.95 0.83 20.89
N GLU A 86 -16.26 2.11 20.71
CA GLU A 86 -16.45 3.05 21.83
C GLU A 86 -17.64 2.64 22.72
N LEU A 87 -18.74 2.17 22.11
CA LEU A 87 -19.89 1.61 22.83
C LEU A 87 -19.52 0.34 23.61
N CYS A 88 -18.76 -0.59 23.01
CA CYS A 88 -18.28 -1.79 23.70
C CYS A 88 -17.36 -1.45 24.88
N LEU A 89 -16.46 -0.48 24.71
CA LEU A 89 -15.59 -0.01 25.78
C LEU A 89 -16.39 0.63 26.92
N ARG A 90 -17.38 1.47 26.59
CA ARG A 90 -18.27 2.09 27.58
C ARG A 90 -19.10 1.06 28.35
N TYR A 91 -19.48 -0.03 27.70
CA TYR A 91 -20.21 -1.14 28.33
C TYR A 91 -19.30 -1.98 29.24
N ALA A 92 -18.03 -2.18 28.86
CA ALA A 92 -17.03 -2.85 29.68
C ALA A 92 -16.58 -2.02 30.89
N GLU A 93 -16.49 -0.70 30.73
CA GLU A 93 -16.12 0.27 31.77
C GLU A 93 -17.27 0.53 32.77
N GLY A 94 -18.49 0.09 32.43
CA GLY A 94 -19.67 0.11 33.30
C GLY A 94 -19.72 -0.97 34.39
N ASN A 95 -18.69 -1.83 34.53
CA ASN A 95 -18.58 -2.77 35.64
C ASN A 95 -17.41 -2.40 36.56
N PRO A 96 -17.59 -1.51 37.55
CA PRO A 96 -16.55 -1.17 38.50
C PRO A 96 -16.59 -2.14 39.68
N ILE A 97 -15.67 -3.10 39.69
CA ILE A 97 -15.17 -3.67 40.95
C ILE A 97 -13.73 -3.20 41.13
N SER A 98 -13.64 -2.04 41.77
CA SER A 98 -12.72 -1.68 42.85
C SER A 98 -11.19 -1.76 42.66
N ALA A 99 -10.60 -0.57 42.82
CA ALA A 99 -9.35 -0.27 43.54
C ALA A 99 -8.02 -0.61 42.84
N GLU A 100 -6.94 0.14 42.98
CA GLU A 100 -6.66 1.48 43.52
C GLU A 100 -5.26 1.81 42.98
N GLU A 101 -5.01 3.09 42.71
CA GLU A 101 -3.68 3.64 42.45
C GLU A 101 -2.81 3.54 43.72
N SER A 102 -1.52 3.22 43.58
CA SER A 102 -0.48 3.96 44.31
C SER A 102 0.92 3.76 43.72
N ASN A 103 1.53 4.89 43.39
CA ASN A 103 2.96 5.05 43.13
C ASN A 103 3.71 5.17 44.46
N ALA A 104 4.93 4.62 44.58
CA ALA A 104 6.02 5.28 45.31
C ALA A 104 7.40 4.65 45.05
N ASN A 105 8.29 5.52 44.63
CA ASN A 105 9.73 5.41 44.45
C ASN A 105 10.43 5.59 45.81
N MET A 106 11.42 4.77 46.19
CA MET A 106 12.54 5.23 47.04
C MET A 106 13.73 4.27 47.07
N GLU A 107 14.84 4.81 46.59
CA GLU A 107 16.24 4.41 46.68
C GLU A 107 16.76 4.48 48.13
N LYS A 108 17.58 3.52 48.56
CA LYS A 108 18.77 3.77 49.41
C LYS A 108 19.66 2.52 49.54
N GLY A 109 20.92 2.64 49.11
CA GLY A 109 21.98 1.70 49.45
C GLY A 109 22.69 2.05 50.78
N THR A 110 23.34 1.06 51.39
CA THR A 110 24.65 1.15 52.07
C THR A 110 25.07 -0.22 52.64
N GLU A 111 26.22 -0.68 52.15
CA GLU A 111 27.35 -1.42 52.76
C GLU A 111 27.22 -2.76 53.53
N ILE A 112 27.88 -3.76 52.93
CA ILE A 112 28.93 -4.66 53.46
C ILE A 112 28.63 -5.44 54.77
N SER A 113 28.46 -6.75 54.62
CA SER A 113 29.19 -7.73 55.43
C SER A 113 29.30 -9.06 54.68
N ASP A 114 30.52 -9.37 54.26
CA ASP A 114 30.94 -10.69 53.82
C ASP A 114 31.11 -11.55 55.10
N GLY A 115 30.55 -12.75 55.11
CA GLY A 115 30.43 -13.51 56.36
C GLY A 115 29.74 -14.86 56.23
N ASP A 116 30.46 -15.79 55.60
CA ASP A 116 30.56 -17.19 56.00
C ASP A 116 29.43 -18.18 55.64
N LEU A 117 29.91 -19.39 55.34
CA LEU A 117 29.26 -20.50 54.69
C LEU A 117 28.08 -21.08 55.50
N ALA A 118 26.96 -21.28 54.80
CA ALA A 118 26.10 -22.42 55.06
C ALA A 118 25.60 -22.98 53.72
N PRO A 119 26.01 -24.19 53.31
CA PRO A 119 25.37 -24.85 52.18
C PRO A 119 23.95 -25.21 52.65
N SER A 120 22.96 -24.48 52.14
CA SER A 120 21.59 -24.95 52.21
C SER A 120 21.50 -26.16 51.30
N ASP A 121 21.69 -27.34 51.89
CA ASP A 121 21.31 -28.64 51.35
C ASP A 121 19.79 -28.65 51.17
N ASN A 122 19.30 -27.92 50.17
CA ASN A 122 18.06 -28.30 49.50
C ASN A 122 18.48 -29.35 48.48
N PRO A 123 18.09 -30.62 48.63
CA PRO A 123 18.24 -31.55 47.53
C PRO A 123 17.47 -30.92 46.37
N SER A 124 18.17 -30.66 45.28
CA SER A 124 17.59 -30.39 43.98
C SER A 124 16.65 -31.57 43.68
N VAL A 125 15.40 -31.45 44.10
CA VAL A 125 14.34 -32.34 43.69
C VAL A 125 14.23 -32.05 42.21
N GLN A 126 14.79 -32.93 41.40
CA GLN A 126 14.59 -32.94 39.96
C GLN A 126 13.08 -32.93 39.75
N ILE A 127 12.53 -31.76 39.42
CA ILE A 127 11.10 -31.58 39.31
C ILE A 127 10.68 -32.41 38.10
N PRO A 128 9.83 -33.44 38.29
CA PRO A 128 9.43 -34.29 37.20
C PRO A 128 8.84 -33.47 36.05
N VAL A 129 9.25 -33.77 34.83
CA VAL A 129 8.83 -33.01 33.65
C VAL A 129 7.61 -33.68 33.03
N ASP A 130 7.55 -35.01 33.06
CA ASP A 130 6.48 -35.80 32.47
C ASP A 130 5.41 -36.23 33.50
N GLY A 131 4.18 -36.39 33.02
CA GLY A 131 3.05 -36.82 33.85
C GLY A 131 3.26 -38.21 34.47
N ALA A 132 3.94 -39.12 33.77
CA ALA A 132 4.24 -40.45 34.29
C ALA A 132 5.19 -40.40 35.50
N GLU A 133 6.21 -39.54 35.44
CA GLU A 133 7.17 -39.35 36.54
C GLU A 133 6.49 -38.74 37.78
N TRP A 134 5.51 -37.84 37.59
CA TRP A 134 4.69 -37.33 38.71
C TRP A 134 3.83 -38.42 39.36
N VAL A 135 3.26 -39.33 38.56
CA VAL A 135 2.46 -40.45 39.06
C VAL A 135 3.34 -41.44 39.84
N GLU A 136 4.52 -41.78 39.31
CA GLU A 136 5.48 -42.66 39.99
C GLU A 136 5.98 -42.05 41.30
N LEU A 137 6.32 -40.77 41.31
CA LEU A 137 6.71 -40.04 42.52
C LEU A 137 5.59 -40.03 43.57
N PHE A 138 4.36 -39.77 43.14
CA PHE A 138 3.19 -39.74 44.02
C PHE A 138 2.90 -41.11 44.64
N VAL A 139 2.89 -42.17 43.82
CA VAL A 139 2.66 -43.55 44.29
C VAL A 139 3.81 -44.01 45.20
N GLY A 140 5.07 -43.72 44.84
CA GLY A 140 6.23 -44.05 45.65
C GLY A 140 6.21 -43.39 47.03
N GLU A 141 5.88 -42.09 47.10
CA GLU A 141 5.73 -41.36 48.37
C GLU A 141 4.60 -41.95 49.24
N MET A 142 3.45 -42.30 48.65
CA MET A 142 2.35 -42.92 49.40
C MET A 142 2.69 -44.34 49.89
N MET A 143 3.40 -45.14 49.10
CA MET A 143 3.84 -46.49 49.52
C MET A 143 4.84 -46.45 50.67
N SER A 144 5.56 -45.34 50.83
CA SER A 144 6.51 -45.13 51.94
C SER A 144 5.87 -44.60 53.22
N ALA A 145 4.58 -44.24 53.19
CA ALA A 145 3.90 -43.62 54.32
C ALA A 145 3.68 -44.60 55.48
N THR A 146 3.95 -44.13 56.69
CA THR A 146 3.85 -44.92 57.93
C THR A 146 2.48 -44.80 58.62
N SER A 147 1.70 -43.78 58.24
CA SER A 147 0.35 -43.54 58.73
C SER A 147 -0.50 -42.81 57.68
N ILE A 148 -1.82 -42.79 57.89
CA ILE A 148 -2.76 -42.05 57.03
C ILE A 148 -2.46 -40.55 57.00
N ASP A 149 -1.98 -39.99 58.12
CA ASP A 149 -1.68 -38.55 58.23
C ASP A 149 -0.34 -38.19 57.56
N ASP A 150 0.64 -39.09 57.65
CA ASP A 150 1.91 -39.03 56.91
C ASP A 150 1.65 -39.11 55.39
N ALA A 151 0.80 -40.04 54.95
CA ALA A 151 0.38 -40.14 53.54
C ALA A 151 -0.30 -38.85 53.05
N ARG A 152 -1.18 -38.25 53.88
CA ARG A 152 -1.84 -36.98 53.56
C ARG A 152 -0.83 -35.85 53.42
N SER A 153 0.09 -35.72 54.37
CA SER A 153 1.13 -34.68 54.38
C SER A 153 2.09 -34.81 53.18
N ARG A 154 2.40 -36.04 52.77
CA ARG A 154 3.20 -36.31 51.56
C ARG A 154 2.43 -35.97 50.29
N ALA A 155 1.16 -36.37 50.21
CA ALA A 155 0.30 -36.08 49.07
C ALA A 155 0.13 -34.57 48.87
N THR A 156 -0.11 -33.80 49.94
CA THR A 156 -0.20 -32.34 49.84
C THR A 156 1.10 -31.72 49.33
N ARG A 157 2.25 -32.17 49.84
CA ARG A 157 3.56 -31.67 49.39
C ARG A 157 3.81 -31.95 47.90
N VAL A 158 3.56 -33.18 47.44
CA VAL A 158 3.75 -33.55 46.02
C VAL A 158 2.79 -32.77 45.11
N LEU A 159 1.53 -32.60 45.51
CA LEU A 159 0.54 -31.84 44.74
C LEU A 159 0.87 -30.33 44.71
N GLU A 160 1.34 -29.74 45.81
CA GLU A 160 1.82 -28.35 45.80
C GLU A 160 3.03 -28.16 44.89
N SER A 161 3.97 -29.13 44.88
CA SER A 161 5.10 -29.12 43.96
C SER A 161 4.65 -29.23 42.50
N LEU A 162 3.65 -30.07 42.23
CA LEU A 162 3.04 -30.20 40.90
C LEU A 162 2.37 -28.89 40.46
N GLU A 163 1.58 -28.26 41.32
CA GLU A 163 0.92 -26.98 41.04
C GLU A 163 1.92 -25.88 40.71
N LYS A 164 3.00 -25.77 41.51
CA LYS A 164 4.11 -24.83 41.25
C LYS A 164 4.79 -25.12 39.91
N SER A 165 5.03 -26.39 39.59
CA SER A 165 5.62 -26.81 38.31
C SER A 165 4.73 -26.47 37.11
N ILE A 166 3.42 -26.74 37.21
CA ILE A 166 2.44 -26.41 36.16
C ILE A 166 2.37 -24.89 35.98
N SER A 167 2.27 -24.12 37.06
CA SER A 167 2.17 -22.65 37.02
C SER A 167 3.43 -22.01 36.45
N ALA A 168 4.62 -22.49 36.83
CA ALA A 168 5.88 -21.99 36.29
C ALA A 168 6.02 -22.30 34.79
N ARG A 169 5.66 -23.51 34.37
CA ARG A 169 5.72 -23.94 32.97
C ARG A 169 4.73 -23.21 32.09
N SER A 170 3.48 -23.06 32.53
CA SER A 170 2.47 -22.30 31.79
C SER A 170 2.87 -20.82 31.66
N GLY A 171 3.42 -20.22 32.71
CA GLY A 171 3.96 -18.87 32.68
C GLY A 171 5.14 -18.73 31.69
N ALA A 172 6.06 -19.68 31.69
CA ALA A 172 7.21 -19.68 30.77
C ALA A 172 6.77 -19.87 29.31
N GLU A 173 5.81 -20.75 29.04
CA GLU A 173 5.25 -20.99 27.70
C GLU A 173 4.48 -19.76 27.18
N ALA A 174 3.69 -19.11 28.04
CA ALA A 174 3.01 -17.86 27.71
C ALA A 174 4.02 -16.73 27.41
N ALA A 175 5.08 -16.61 28.21
CA ALA A 175 6.14 -15.62 27.96
C ALA A 175 6.91 -15.90 26.66
N GLN A 176 7.21 -17.18 26.37
CA GLN A 176 7.91 -17.57 25.16
C GLN A 176 7.07 -17.35 23.91
N SER A 177 5.79 -17.75 23.93
CA SER A 177 4.87 -17.54 22.82
C SER A 177 4.66 -16.05 22.53
N PHE A 178 4.43 -15.24 23.57
CA PHE A 178 4.36 -13.79 23.45
C PHE A 178 5.64 -13.18 22.87
N HIS A 179 6.81 -13.61 23.36
CA HIS A 179 8.09 -13.12 22.84
C HIS A 179 8.27 -13.46 21.35
N LYS A 180 7.92 -14.68 20.94
CA LYS A 180 7.99 -15.12 19.55
C LYS A 180 7.07 -14.31 18.65
N GLU A 181 5.83 -14.08 19.08
CA GLU A 181 4.86 -13.25 18.35
C GLU A 181 5.35 -11.80 18.24
N ASN A 182 5.88 -11.24 19.32
CA ASN A 182 6.42 -9.88 19.33
C ASN A 182 7.59 -9.72 18.34
N MET A 183 8.47 -10.73 18.24
CA MET A 183 9.55 -10.74 17.24
C MET A 183 8.99 -10.80 15.82
N MET A 184 8.03 -11.69 15.55
CA MET A 184 7.40 -11.79 14.23
C MET A 184 6.67 -10.51 13.81
N LEU A 185 5.98 -9.84 14.75
CA LEU A 185 5.32 -8.55 14.50
C LEU A 185 6.33 -7.44 14.20
N LYS A 186 7.44 -7.38 14.95
CA LYS A 186 8.53 -6.41 14.70
C LYS A 186 9.14 -6.59 13.31
N GLU A 187 9.37 -7.83 12.89
CA GLU A 187 9.89 -8.12 11.55
C GLU A 187 8.91 -7.68 10.45
N GLN A 188 7.62 -7.97 10.61
CA GLN A 188 6.59 -7.51 9.67
C GLN A 188 6.50 -5.99 9.59
N ILE A 189 6.58 -5.28 10.72
CA ILE A 189 6.61 -3.81 10.74
C ILE A 189 7.83 -3.29 9.99
N GLU A 190 9.01 -3.88 10.19
CA GLU A 190 10.22 -3.46 9.51
C GLU A 190 10.12 -3.68 7.99
N LEU A 191 9.55 -4.81 7.55
CA LEU A 191 9.29 -5.07 6.13
C LEU A 191 8.34 -4.03 5.53
N LEU A 192 7.21 -3.75 6.20
CA LEU A 192 6.26 -2.73 5.75
C LEU A 192 6.89 -1.34 5.66
N LEU A 193 7.79 -0.98 6.58
CA LEU A 193 8.51 0.30 6.52
C LEU A 193 9.46 0.38 5.31
N ARG A 194 10.15 -0.72 5.00
CA ARG A 194 11.00 -0.81 3.80
C ARG A 194 10.17 -0.69 2.53
N GLU A 195 9.06 -1.41 2.43
CA GLU A 195 8.13 -1.31 1.29
C GLU A 195 7.53 0.09 1.15
N ASN A 196 7.11 0.71 2.26
CA ASN A 196 6.62 2.08 2.25
C ASN A 196 7.65 3.08 1.71
N THR A 197 8.93 2.86 2.02
CA THR A 197 10.04 3.67 1.50
C THR A 197 10.20 3.49 -0.01
N ILE A 198 10.10 2.25 -0.50
CA ILE A 198 10.14 1.95 -1.95
C ILE A 198 8.96 2.61 -2.66
N LEU A 199 7.75 2.49 -2.12
CA LEU A 199 6.55 3.11 -2.66
C LEU A 199 6.66 4.64 -2.70
N LYS A 200 7.15 5.28 -1.64
CA LYS A 200 7.41 6.73 -1.62
C LYS A 200 8.36 7.15 -2.73
N ARG A 201 9.46 6.41 -2.92
CA ARG A 201 10.42 6.67 -4.03
C ARG A 201 9.76 6.51 -5.39
N ALA A 202 8.97 5.45 -5.59
CA ALA A 202 8.25 5.21 -6.84
C ALA A 202 7.26 6.35 -7.16
N VAL A 203 6.52 6.82 -6.16
CA VAL A 203 5.60 7.96 -6.30
C VAL A 203 6.34 9.24 -6.65
N SER A 204 7.47 9.53 -6.01
CA SER A 204 8.30 10.70 -6.34
C SER A 204 8.79 10.66 -7.80
N ILE A 205 9.28 9.51 -8.26
CA ILE A 205 9.72 9.32 -9.66
C ILE A 205 8.54 9.49 -10.63
N GLN A 206 7.37 8.94 -10.28
CA GLN A 206 6.18 9.07 -11.12
C GLN A 206 5.72 10.52 -11.23
N HIS A 207 5.74 11.26 -10.12
CA HIS A 207 5.41 12.68 -10.11
C HIS A 207 6.40 13.50 -10.96
N GLU A 208 7.70 13.26 -10.84
CA GLU A 208 8.73 13.92 -11.65
C GLU A 208 8.50 13.69 -13.15
N ARG A 209 8.27 12.43 -13.55
CA ARG A 209 7.96 12.08 -14.95
C ARG A 209 6.69 12.72 -15.46
N GLN A 210 5.65 12.79 -14.62
CA GLN A 210 4.40 13.46 -14.99
C GLN A 210 4.63 14.95 -15.24
N LYS A 211 5.38 15.60 -14.35
CA LYS A 211 5.75 17.01 -14.50
C LYS A 211 6.54 17.25 -15.78
N GLU A 212 7.55 16.44 -16.08
CA GLU A 212 8.31 16.54 -17.32
C GLU A 212 7.42 16.36 -18.56
N TYR A 213 6.48 15.42 -18.51
CA TYR A 213 5.52 15.23 -19.59
C TYR A 213 4.64 16.47 -19.81
N ASP A 214 4.14 17.05 -18.72
CA ASP A 214 3.33 18.26 -18.78
C ASP A 214 4.13 19.44 -19.34
N ASP A 215 5.37 19.65 -18.87
CA ASP A 215 6.28 20.69 -19.38
C ASP A 215 6.55 20.51 -20.88
N ARG A 216 6.84 19.28 -21.32
CA ARG A 216 7.04 18.97 -22.76
C ARG A 216 5.77 19.19 -23.57
N ASN A 217 4.59 18.90 -23.02
CA ASN A 217 3.32 19.14 -23.68
C ASN A 217 3.07 20.65 -23.87
N HIS A 218 3.38 21.49 -22.88
CA HIS A 218 3.32 22.95 -23.03
C HIS A 218 4.28 23.44 -24.12
N GLU A 219 5.52 22.94 -24.16
CA GLU A 219 6.49 23.30 -25.20
C GLU A 219 6.01 22.89 -26.61
N VAL A 220 5.45 21.69 -26.75
CA VAL A 220 4.86 21.22 -28.02
C VAL A 220 3.69 22.11 -28.45
N GLN A 221 2.84 22.56 -27.53
CA GLN A 221 1.75 23.48 -27.85
C GLN A 221 2.29 24.85 -28.30
N HIS A 222 3.29 25.39 -27.60
CA HIS A 222 3.95 26.63 -27.99
C HIS A 222 4.60 26.53 -29.38
N LEU A 223 5.32 25.45 -29.66
CA LEU A 223 5.93 25.21 -30.98
C LEU A 223 4.87 25.09 -32.09
N LYS A 224 3.74 24.42 -31.84
CA LYS A 224 2.62 24.37 -32.80
C LYS A 224 2.09 25.77 -33.12
N GLN A 225 1.94 26.63 -32.11
CA GLN A 225 1.53 28.01 -32.33
C GLN A 225 2.55 28.79 -33.17
N LEU A 226 3.84 28.67 -32.85
CA LEU A 226 4.91 29.35 -33.59
C LEU A 226 4.97 28.86 -35.06
N VAL A 227 4.83 27.56 -35.30
CA VAL A 227 4.76 26.99 -36.66
C VAL A 227 3.56 27.56 -37.41
N SER A 228 2.39 27.66 -36.78
CA SER A 228 1.20 28.25 -37.43
C SER A 228 1.41 29.71 -37.80
N GLN A 229 2.10 30.48 -36.94
CA GLN A 229 2.44 31.87 -37.20
C GLN A 229 3.39 32.01 -38.40
N TYR A 230 4.45 31.19 -38.47
CA TYR A 230 5.38 31.21 -39.61
C TYR A 230 4.72 30.75 -40.91
N GLN A 231 3.81 29.79 -40.86
CA GLN A 231 3.02 29.39 -42.03
C GLN A 231 2.15 30.53 -42.57
N GLU A 232 1.56 31.35 -41.69
CA GLU A 232 0.77 32.50 -42.10
C GLU A 232 1.63 33.64 -42.66
N GLN A 233 2.80 33.89 -42.07
CA GLN A 233 3.77 34.84 -42.61
C GLN A 233 4.27 34.44 -44.01
N LEU A 234 4.57 33.15 -44.22
CA LEU A 234 4.94 32.63 -45.53
C LEU A 234 3.82 32.84 -46.56
N ARG A 235 2.58 32.48 -46.22
CA ARG A 235 1.43 32.69 -47.10
C ARG A 235 1.26 34.18 -47.47
N THR A 236 1.46 35.08 -46.51
CA THR A 236 1.37 36.53 -46.74
C THR A 236 2.46 37.01 -47.70
N LEU A 237 3.70 36.55 -47.50
CA LEU A 237 4.82 36.89 -48.38
C LEU A 237 4.64 36.32 -49.79
N GLU A 238 4.12 35.10 -49.93
CA GLU A 238 3.80 34.48 -51.22
C GLU A 238 2.77 35.31 -52.00
N VAL A 239 1.69 35.74 -51.34
CA VAL A 239 0.66 36.60 -51.94
C VAL A 239 1.24 37.96 -52.35
N ASN A 240 2.05 38.59 -51.49
CA ASN A 240 2.68 39.87 -51.81
C ASN A 240 3.66 39.76 -52.99
N ASN A 241 4.45 38.69 -53.05
CA ASN A 241 5.39 38.46 -54.14
C ASN A 241 4.65 38.22 -55.47
N TYR A 242 3.55 37.47 -55.44
CA TYR A 242 2.68 37.28 -56.59
C TYR A 242 2.10 38.61 -57.08
N ALA A 243 1.55 39.43 -56.17
CA ALA A 243 1.00 40.74 -56.50
C ALA A 243 2.06 41.67 -57.13
N LEU A 244 3.26 41.73 -56.55
CA LEU A 244 4.38 42.50 -57.10
C LEU A 244 4.78 42.01 -58.50
N THR A 245 4.86 40.69 -58.70
CA THR A 245 5.16 40.09 -60.00
C THR A 245 4.12 40.49 -61.05
N MET A 246 2.83 40.42 -60.70
CA MET A 246 1.73 40.83 -61.57
C MET A 246 1.79 42.31 -61.93
N HIS A 247 2.04 43.19 -60.95
CA HIS A 247 2.21 44.63 -61.19
C HIS A 247 3.42 44.94 -62.07
N LEU A 248 4.54 44.24 -61.86
CA LEU A 248 5.75 44.40 -62.68
C LEU A 248 5.47 44.00 -64.13
N GLN A 249 4.80 42.87 -64.35
CA GLN A 249 4.42 42.42 -65.69
C GLN A 249 3.47 43.41 -66.37
N GLN A 250 2.49 43.95 -65.64
CA GLN A 250 1.58 44.98 -66.15
C GLN A 250 2.34 46.26 -66.54
N ALA A 251 3.29 46.71 -65.72
CA ALA A 251 4.14 47.87 -66.02
C ALA A 251 5.04 47.65 -67.24
N GLN A 252 5.56 46.43 -67.44
CA GLN A 252 6.33 46.10 -68.63
C GLN A 252 5.47 46.09 -69.91
N GLN A 253 4.23 45.61 -69.82
CA GLN A 253 3.30 45.58 -70.94
C GLN A 253 2.72 46.97 -71.28
N SER A 254 2.52 47.83 -70.28
CA SER A 254 2.08 49.23 -70.50
C SER A 254 3.22 50.15 -70.97
N ASN A 255 4.48 49.72 -70.85
CA ASN A 255 5.64 50.35 -71.48
C ASN A 255 5.78 49.96 -72.97
N SER A 256 4.67 49.91 -73.70
CA SER A 256 4.71 50.05 -75.16
C SER A 256 5.08 51.49 -75.49
N ILE A 257 6.36 51.85 -75.33
CA ILE A 257 6.91 53.06 -75.95
C ILE A 257 6.78 52.83 -77.47
N PRO A 258 5.97 53.60 -78.20
CA PRO A 258 6.08 53.64 -79.65
C PRO A 258 7.47 54.18 -79.95
N GLY A 259 8.33 53.33 -80.52
CA GLY A 259 9.76 53.57 -80.60
C GLY A 259 10.15 54.97 -81.06
N ARG A 260 10.76 55.74 -80.17
CA ARG A 260 11.74 56.78 -80.50
C ARG A 260 12.70 56.94 -79.31
N PHE A 261 13.65 56.03 -79.20
CA PHE A 261 14.94 56.41 -78.65
C PHE A 261 15.65 57.22 -79.74
N HIS A 262 16.02 58.46 -79.42
CA HIS A 262 16.82 59.27 -80.31
C HIS A 262 18.28 58.77 -80.19
N PRO A 263 18.91 58.28 -81.27
CA PRO A 263 20.35 58.15 -81.27
C PRO A 263 20.94 59.56 -81.38
N ASP A 264 22.10 59.75 -80.78
CA ASP A 264 22.90 60.98 -80.75
C ASP A 264 22.46 62.05 -79.74
N VAL A 265 22.91 61.88 -78.51
CA VAL A 265 23.42 63.00 -77.71
C VAL A 265 24.79 62.57 -77.16
N PHE A 266 25.81 63.30 -77.58
CA PHE A 266 27.21 63.24 -77.13
C PHE A 266 27.37 63.73 -75.69
#